data_AF-A0A2R6IZB9-F1
#
_entry.id   AF-A0A2R6IZB9-F1
#
_cell.length_a   1.000
_cell.length_b   1.000
_cell.length_c   1.000
_cell.angle_alpha   90.00
_cell.angle_beta   90.00
_cell.angle_gamma   90.00
#
_symmetry.space_group_name_H-M   'P 1'
#
loop_
_entity.id
_entity.type
_entity.pdbx_description
1 polymer ?
#
loop_
_entity_poly.entity_id
_entity_poly.type
_entity_poly.pdbx_seq_one_letter_code
_entity_poly.pdbx_strand_id
1 'polypeptide(L)'
;MAEYYCSPHEDLGMKGAVAVGEGVETESTGGGGGGEVDPEEMGVPFHPHYVGVSTIVMMVVSLLFAFFLLKYGESPHASGGNN
;
A
#
# COMPACT_ATOMS: atom_id res chain seq x y z
N MET A 1 -26.53 -27.40 7.58
CA MET A 1 -25.68 -26.34 8.14
C MET A 1 -24.67 -27.00 9.06
N ALA A 2 -23.38 -26.79 8.82
CA ALA A 2 -22.32 -27.34 9.67
C ALA A 2 -21.85 -26.24 10.62
N GLU A 3 -22.11 -26.42 11.92
CA GLU A 3 -21.67 -25.50 12.97
C GLU A 3 -20.27 -25.86 13.44
N TYR A 4 -19.42 -24.85 13.61
CA TYR A 4 -18.05 -24.99 14.10
C TYR A 4 -17.74 -23.88 15.09
N TYR A 5 -16.80 -24.14 15.99
CA TYR A 5 -16.35 -23.17 16.98
C TYR A 5 -14.81 -23.15 17.01
N CYS A 6 -14.26 -22.00 17.37
CA CYS A 6 -12.82 -21.89 17.59
C CYS A 6 -12.51 -22.32 19.02
N SER A 7 -11.84 -23.47 19.19
CA SER A 7 -11.54 -24.06 20.49
C SER A 7 -10.96 -23.09 21.54
N PRO A 8 -9.96 -22.22 21.24
CA PRO A 8 -9.44 -21.28 22.23
C PRO A 8 -10.35 -20.09 22.54
N HIS A 9 -11.46 -19.90 21.81
CA HIS A 9 -12.34 -18.73 21.91
C HIS A 9 -13.82 -19.12 22.12
N GLU A 10 -14.09 -20.34 22.60
CA GLU A 10 -15.44 -20.83 22.83
C GLU A 10 -16.17 -19.97 23.87
N ASP A 11 -15.50 -19.62 24.97
CA ASP A 11 -16.04 -18.76 26.03
C ASP A 11 -16.29 -17.31 25.56
N LEU A 12 -15.58 -16.87 24.52
CA LEU A 12 -15.78 -15.58 23.87
C LEU A 12 -16.91 -15.62 22.83
N GLY A 13 -17.52 -16.80 22.61
CA GLY A 13 -18.64 -16.97 21.70
C GLY A 13 -18.25 -17.04 20.22
N MET A 14 -17.00 -17.39 19.89
CA MET A 14 -16.53 -17.47 18.51
C MET A 14 -17.07 -18.73 17.81
N LYS A 15 -18.23 -18.55 17.17
CA LYS A 15 -18.96 -19.58 16.42
C LYS A 15 -18.97 -19.26 14.94
N GLY A 16 -19.06 -20.29 14.11
CA GLY A 16 -19.24 -20.16 12.67
C GLY A 16 -20.17 -21.25 12.15
N ALA A 17 -20.76 -20.99 10.99
CA ALA A 17 -21.64 -21.93 10.32
C ALA A 17 -21.36 -21.94 8.82
N VAL A 18 -21.29 -23.13 8.22
CA VAL A 18 -21.20 -23.29 6.77
C VAL A 18 -22.54 -23.78 6.23
N ALA A 19 -23.13 -23.01 5.32
CA ALA A 19 -24.30 -23.39 4.56
C ALA A 19 -23.88 -23.77 3.13
N VAL A 20 -24.24 -24.97 2.69
CA VAL A 20 -23.94 -25.50 1.35
C VAL A 20 -25.24 -26.04 0.76
N GLY A 21 -25.63 -25.56 -0.42
CA GLY A 21 -26.84 -25.99 -1.13
C GLY A 21 -27.23 -25.00 -2.23
N GLU A 22 -28.18 -25.37 -3.09
CA GLU A 22 -28.66 -24.50 -4.17
C GLU A 22 -29.70 -23.46 -3.71
N GLY A 23 -30.20 -23.58 -2.48
CA GLY A 23 -31.20 -22.67 -1.88
C GLY A 23 -30.63 -21.75 -0.81
N VAL A 24 -29.31 -21.49 -0.82
CA VAL A 24 -28.68 -20.54 0.10
C VAL A 24 -28.49 -19.21 -0.63
N GLU A 25 -29.09 -18.15 -0.09
CA GLU A 25 -28.85 -16.80 -0.57
C GLU A 25 -27.36 -16.48 -0.37
N THR A 26 -26.68 -16.09 -1.45
CA THR A 26 -25.27 -15.73 -1.41
C THR A 26 -25.13 -14.23 -1.50
N GLU A 27 -24.61 -13.64 -0.44
CA GLU A 27 -24.29 -12.22 -0.39
C GLU A 27 -22.81 -12.06 -0.73
N SER A 28 -22.50 -11.23 -1.73
CA SER A 28 -21.12 -10.88 -2.01
C SER A 28 -20.61 -9.96 -0.90
N THR A 29 -20.09 -10.54 0.18
CA THR A 29 -19.25 -9.80 1.14
C THR A 29 -17.95 -9.54 0.41
N GLY A 30 -17.77 -8.33 -0.09
CA GLY A 30 -16.71 -7.92 -1.02
C GLY A 30 -15.28 -8.31 -0.61
N GLY A 31 -14.93 -9.58 -0.80
CA GLY A 31 -13.56 -10.07 -0.88
C GLY A 31 -12.99 -9.81 -2.26
N GLY A 32 -13.16 -8.59 -2.76
CA GLY A 32 -12.46 -8.12 -3.94
C GLY A 32 -11.08 -7.66 -3.48
N GLY A 33 -10.03 -8.38 -3.87
CA GLY A 33 -8.66 -7.93 -3.67
C GLY A 33 -8.55 -6.46 -4.06
N GLY A 34 -8.00 -5.64 -3.16
CA GLY A 34 -7.98 -4.18 -3.18
C GLY A 34 -8.23 -3.58 -4.56
N GLY A 35 -9.49 -3.32 -4.87
CA GLY A 35 -9.84 -2.46 -5.99
C GLY A 35 -9.24 -1.09 -5.72
N GLU A 36 -8.82 -0.40 -6.78
CA GLU A 36 -8.34 0.99 -6.76
C GLU A 36 -9.14 1.80 -5.74
N VAL A 37 -8.55 2.03 -4.58
CA VAL A 37 -9.21 2.74 -3.48
C VAL A 37 -9.13 4.20 -3.86
N ASP A 38 -10.26 4.89 -3.92
CA ASP A 38 -10.27 6.31 -4.20
C ASP A 38 -9.34 7.02 -3.19
N PRO A 39 -8.31 7.77 -3.63
CA PRO A 39 -7.36 8.42 -2.74
C PRO A 39 -8.01 9.36 -1.71
N GLU A 40 -9.23 9.84 -1.98
CA GLU A 40 -10.01 10.62 -1.01
C GLU A 40 -10.27 9.82 0.28
N GLU A 41 -10.51 8.52 0.18
CA GLU A 41 -10.70 7.60 1.32
C GLU A 41 -9.39 7.36 2.11
N MET A 42 -8.24 7.67 1.51
CA MET A 42 -6.90 7.57 2.13
C MET A 42 -6.44 8.90 2.74
N GLY A 43 -7.33 9.90 2.85
CA GLY A 43 -7.04 11.21 3.45
C GLY A 43 -6.24 12.15 2.54
N VAL A 44 -6.22 11.85 1.24
CA VAL A 44 -5.43 12.54 0.23
C VAL A 44 -6.40 13.28 -0.71
N PRO A 45 -6.54 14.61 -0.60
CA PRO A 45 -7.57 15.37 -1.34
C PRO A 45 -7.19 15.63 -2.82
N PHE A 46 -6.51 14.69 -3.48
CA PHE A 46 -6.03 14.85 -4.85
C PHE A 46 -6.35 13.64 -5.75
N HIS A 47 -6.66 13.92 -7.02
CA HIS A 47 -7.08 12.92 -8.00
C HIS A 47 -5.99 11.83 -8.18
N PRO A 48 -6.37 10.54 -8.33
CA PRO A 48 -5.44 9.41 -8.33
C PRO A 48 -4.20 9.52 -9.24
N HIS A 49 -4.31 10.17 -10.40
CA HIS A 49 -3.17 10.35 -11.29
C HIS A 49 -2.07 11.25 -10.71
N TYR A 50 -2.37 12.17 -9.80
CA TYR A 50 -1.36 13.04 -9.20
C TYR A 50 -0.48 12.31 -8.18
N VAL A 51 -0.95 11.21 -7.59
CA VAL A 51 -0.17 10.37 -6.67
C VAL A 51 1.07 9.81 -7.39
N GLY A 52 0.87 9.22 -8.58
CA GLY A 52 1.97 8.71 -9.39
C GLY A 52 2.92 9.81 -9.88
N VAL A 53 2.36 10.93 -10.37
CA VAL A 53 3.15 12.07 -10.88
C VAL A 53 4.04 12.67 -9.79
N SER A 54 3.49 12.90 -8.59
CA SER A 54 4.26 13.46 -7.46
C SER A 54 5.43 12.55 -7.04
N THR A 55 5.22 11.24 -7.05
CA THR A 55 6.24 10.24 -6.73
C THR A 55 7.40 10.30 -7.73
N ILE A 56 7.09 10.35 -9.03
CA ILE A 56 8.11 10.45 -10.10
C ILE A 56 8.88 11.77 -9.97
N VAL A 57 8.18 12.89 -9.73
CA VAL A 57 8.82 14.20 -9.55
C VAL A 57 9.79 14.17 -8.36
N MET A 58 9.40 13.61 -7.22
CA MET A 58 10.27 13.50 -6.04
C MET A 58 11.51 12.65 -6.30
N MET A 59 11.38 11.54 -7.03
CA MET A 59 12.52 10.71 -7.43
C MET A 59 13.49 11.50 -8.33
N VAL A 60 12.98 12.19 -9.34
CA VAL A 60 13.80 12.97 -10.28
C VAL A 60 14.51 14.13 -9.57
N VAL A 61 13.81 14.88 -8.71
CA VAL A 61 14.41 15.97 -7.93
C VAL A 61 15.54 15.45 -7.03
N SER A 62 15.34 14.31 -6.38
CA SER A 62 16.35 13.68 -5.52
C SER A 62 17.61 13.30 -6.31
N LEU A 63 17.43 12.71 -7.49
CA LEU A 63 18.55 12.33 -8.37
C LEU A 63 19.29 13.55 -8.94
N LEU A 64 18.56 14.59 -9.35
CA LEU A 64 19.17 15.84 -9.81
C LEU A 64 19.95 16.50 -8.69
N PHE A 65 19.38 16.62 -7.49
CA PHE A 65 20.07 17.18 -6.34
C PHE A 65 21.36 16.42 -6.02
N ALA A 66 21.30 15.09 -5.97
CA ALA A 66 22.48 14.24 -5.76
C ALA A 66 23.53 14.44 -6.87
N PHE A 67 23.11 14.51 -8.14
CA PHE A 67 24.02 14.79 -9.25
C PHE A 67 24.70 16.15 -9.10
N PHE A 68 23.95 17.21 -8.76
CA PHE A 68 24.53 18.54 -8.59
C PHE A 68 25.51 18.60 -7.40
N LEU A 69 25.20 17.93 -6.29
CA LEU A 69 26.12 17.82 -5.16
C LEU A 69 27.40 17.06 -5.54
N LEU A 70 27.30 15.95 -6.25
CA LEU A 70 28.47 15.17 -6.66
C LEU A 70 29.27 15.88 -7.76
N LYS A 71 28.60 16.60 -8.66
CA LYS A 71 29.25 17.23 -9.81
C LYS A 71 29.86 18.59 -9.49
N TYR A 72 29.26 19.34 -8.57
CA TYR A 72 29.63 20.72 -8.28
C TYR A 72 29.79 21.02 -6.79
N GLY A 73 29.51 20.06 -5.90
CA GLY A 73 29.61 20.23 -4.45
C GLY A 73 31.00 19.89 -3.88
N GLU A 74 31.94 19.43 -4.68
CA GLU A 74 33.33 19.30 -4.24
C GLU A 74 33.94 20.70 -4.05
N SER A 75 34.29 21.04 -2.81
CA SER A 75 34.97 22.32 -2.51
C SER A 75 36.34 22.40 -3.22
N PRO A 76 36.91 23.60 -3.48
CA PRO A 76 38.24 23.75 -4.10
C PRO A 76 39.40 23.04 -3.39
N HIS A 77 39.16 22.44 -2.22
CA HIS A 77 40.11 21.69 -1.40
C HIS A 77 39.82 20.17 -1.35
N ALA A 78 38.90 19.67 -2.18
CA ALA A 78 38.68 18.24 -2.35
C ALA A 78 39.84 17.68 -3.19
N SER A 79 40.86 17.13 -2.52
CA SER A 79 41.89 16.34 -3.17
C SER A 79 41.24 15.09 -3.78
N GLY A 80 41.09 15.10 -5.10
CA GLY A 80 40.76 13.91 -5.88
C GLY A 80 41.92 12.94 -5.82
N GLY A 81 41.86 11.99 -4.89
CA GLY A 81 42.80 10.88 -4.82
C GLY A 81 42.23 9.66 -5.52
N ASN A 82 42.80 9.29 -6.67
CA ASN A 82 43.40 7.96 -6.96
C ASN A 82 43.50 7.56 -8.45
N ASN A 83 44.27 8.30 -9.25
CA ASN A 83 45.35 7.80 -10.12
C ASN A 83 45.89 8.90 -11.04
#